data_AF-A0A3R6ZEW7-F1
#
_entry.id   AF-A0A3R6ZEW7-F1
#
_cell.length_a   1.000
_cell.length_b   1.000
_cell.length_c   1.000
_cell.angle_alpha   90.00
_cell.angle_beta   90.00
_cell.angle_gamma   90.00
#
_symmetry.space_group_name_H-M   'P 1'
#
loop_
_entity.id
_entity.type
_entity.pdbx_description
1 polymer ?
#
loop_
_entity_poly.entity_id
_entity_poly.type
_entity_poly.pdbx_seq_one_letter_code
_entity_poly.pdbx_strand_id
1 'polypeptide(L)' 'MRMITATATEMQNNFGHYLNFVMSVQESIVTKNGKEAGRFTSKEIAVFYSGRFLTGIYFGKF' A
#
# COMPACT_ATOMS: atom_id res chain seq x y z
N MET A 1 6.23 -7.09 8.12
CA MET A 1 5.79 -6.28 6.97
C MET A 1 6.75 -5.12 6.82
N ARG A 2 7.37 -4.93 5.64
CA ARG A 2 8.29 -3.83 5.38
C ARG A 2 7.57 -2.79 4.54
N MET A 3 7.64 -1.53 4.97
CA MET A 3 7.06 -0.39 4.28
C MET A 3 8.18 0.54 3.83
N ILE A 4 8.15 0.96 2.57
CA ILE A 4 9.09 1.93 2.02
C ILE A 4 8.35 3.14 1.48
N THR A 5 9.06 4.24 1.33
CA THR A 5 8.52 5.45 0.69
C THR A 5 9.18 5.63 -0.66
N ALA A 6 8.40 5.97 -1.67
CA ALA A 6 8.88 6.35 -2.99
C ALA A 6 8.17 7.60 -3.47
N THR A 7 8.85 8.43 -4.24
CA THR A 7 8.18 9.50 -4.98
C THR A 7 7.37 8.93 -6.13
N ALA A 8 6.34 9.64 -6.57
CA ALA A 8 5.55 9.28 -7.74
C ALA A 8 6.43 9.13 -8.99
N THR A 9 7.48 9.96 -9.11
CA THR A 9 8.45 9.90 -10.20
C THR A 9 9.30 8.62 -10.15
N GLU A 10 9.84 8.26 -8.99
CA GLU A 10 10.61 7.01 -8.83
C GLU A 10 9.75 5.79 -9.12
N MET A 11 8.50 5.79 -8.65
CA MET A 11 7.54 4.71 -8.89
C MET A 11 7.19 4.59 -10.38
N GLN A 12 6.96 5.71 -11.07
CA GLN A 12 6.70 5.72 -12.50
C GLN A 12 7.89 5.16 -13.29
N ASN A 13 9.10 5.62 -12.98
CA ASN A 13 10.32 5.23 -13.71
C ASN A 13 10.73 3.79 -13.44
N ASN A 14 10.35 3.21 -12.29
CA ASN A 14 10.75 1.87 -11.87
C ASN A 14 9.55 0.98 -11.55
N PHE A 15 8.43 1.16 -12.26
CA PHE A 15 7.16 0.53 -11.91
C PHE A 15 7.26 -0.99 -11.70
N GLY A 16 7.96 -1.71 -12.59
CA GLY A 16 8.13 -3.16 -12.47
C GLY A 16 8.87 -3.59 -11.18
N HIS A 17 9.85 -2.82 -10.72
CA HIS A 17 10.53 -3.08 -9.45
C HIS A 17 9.58 -2.97 -8.26
N TYR A 18 8.82 -1.87 -8.19
CA TYR A 18 7.84 -1.67 -7.12
C TYR A 18 6.67 -2.66 -7.19
N LEU A 19 6.28 -3.10 -8.39
CA LEU A 19 5.28 -4.14 -8.56
C LEU A 19 5.76 -5.46 -7.96
N ASN A 20 6.98 -5.91 -8.31
CA ASN A 20 7.56 -7.13 -7.74
C ASN A 20 7.76 -7.02 -6.21
N PHE A 21 8.11 -5.82 -5.74
CA PHE A 21 8.23 -5.52 -4.32
C PHE A 21 6.91 -5.72 -3.58
N VAL A 22 5.80 -5.09 -4.03
CA VAL A 22 4.51 -5.22 -3.35
C VAL A 22 3.89 -6.61 -3.49
N MET A 23 4.17 -7.30 -4.60
CA MET A 23 3.77 -8.71 -4.79
C MET A 23 4.44 -9.66 -3.77
N SER A 24 5.55 -9.24 -3.15
CA SER A 24 6.21 -9.97 -2.07
C SER A 24 5.65 -9.64 -0.67
N VAL A 25 4.39 -9.17 -0.59
CA VAL A 25 3.68 -8.82 0.66
C VAL A 25 4.34 -7.65 1.42
N GLN A 26 4.83 -6.68 0.64
CA GLN A 26 5.39 -5.42 1.14
C GLN A 26 4.53 -4.24 0.66
N GLU A 27 4.77 -3.06 1.22
CA GLU A 27 3.98 -1.87 0.91
C GLU A 27 4.86 -0.69 0.55
N SER A 28 4.40 0.16 -0.37
CA SER A 28 5.06 1.42 -0.70
C SER A 28 4.12 2.60 -0.49
N ILE A 29 4.52 3.57 0.31
CA ILE A 29 3.87 4.89 0.37
C ILE A 29 4.37 5.70 -0.81
N VAL A 30 3.43 6.20 -1.61
CA VAL A 30 3.71 7.05 -2.77
C VAL A 30 3.59 8.49 -2.33
N THR A 31 4.64 9.28 -2.55
CA THR A 31 4.64 10.71 -2.26
C THR A 31 4.62 11.54 -3.54
N LYS A 32 3.96 12.69 -3.51
CA LYS A 32 4.00 13.70 -4.56
C LYS A 32 4.19 15.06 -3.91
N ASN A 33 5.21 15.80 -4.36
CA ASN A 33 5.56 17.11 -3.79
C ASN A 33 5.76 17.07 -2.26
N GLY A 34 6.43 16.03 -1.76
CA GLY A 34 6.72 15.84 -0.33
C GLY A 34 5.53 15.41 0.53
N LYS A 35 4.35 15.17 -0.05
CA LYS A 35 3.14 14.72 0.67
C LYS A 35 2.78 13.30 0.28
N GLU A 36 2.26 12.52 1.22
CA GLU A 36 1.67 11.22 0.92
C GLU A 36 0.49 11.40 -0.04
N ALA A 37 0.54 10.72 -1.18
CA ALA A 37 -0.45 10.77 -2.23
C ALA A 37 -1.25 9.47 -2.31
N GLY A 38 -0.66 8.34 -1.87
CA GLY A 38 -1.35 7.06 -1.87
C GLY A 38 -0.46 5.92 -1.38
N ARG A 39 -0.99 4.71 -1.50
CA ARG A 39 -0.33 3.47 -1.08
C ARG A 39 -0.42 2.48 -2.22
N PHE A 40 0.73 1.90 -2.56
CA PHE A 40 0.84 0.79 -3.48
C PHE A 40 1.06 -0.49 -2.69
N THR A 41 0.21 -1.48 -2.92
CA THR A 41 0.15 -2.71 -2.13
C THR A 41 -0.41 -3.85 -2.98
N SER A 42 -0.23 -5.09 -2.53
CA SER A 42 -0.82 -6.25 -3.20
C SER A 42 -2.34 -6.30 -3.01
N LYS A 43 -3.02 -6.97 -3.94
CA LYS A 43 -4.47 -7.23 -3.84
C LYS A 43 -4.84 -7.93 -2.53
N GLU A 44 -4.03 -8.89 -2.09
CA GLU A 44 -4.26 -9.65 -0.86
C GLU A 44 -4.29 -8.75 0.38
N ILE A 45 -3.31 -7.85 0.51
CA ILE A 45 -3.26 -6.88 1.61
C ILE A 45 -4.44 -5.92 1.54
N ALA A 46 -4.80 -5.44 0.35
CA ALA A 46 -5.96 -4.57 0.17
C ALA A 46 -7.27 -5.24 0.63
N VAL A 47 -7.50 -6.49 0.23
CA VAL A 47 -8.68 -7.28 0.66
C VAL A 47 -8.67 -7.52 2.17
N PHE A 48 -7.51 -7.83 2.75
CA PHE A 48 -7.38 -8.04 4.20
C PHE A 48 -7.76 -6.80 5.00
N TYR A 49 -7.30 -5.61 4.60
CA TYR A 49 -7.69 -4.37 5.26
C TYR A 49 -9.18 -4.07 5.12
N SER A 50 -9.77 -4.28 3.95
CA SER A 50 -11.23 -4.12 3.76
C SER A 50 -12.03 -5.07 4.64
N GLY A 51 -11.62 -6.35 4.73
CA GLY A 51 -12.25 -7.33 5.61
C GLY A 51 -12.16 -6.92 7.08
N ARG A 52 -10.97 -6.46 7.53
CA ARG A 52 -10.79 -5.96 8.90
C ARG A 52 -11.67 -4.75 9.20
N PHE A 53 -11.76 -3.80 8.28
CA PHE A 53 -12.60 -2.62 8.45
C PHE A 53 -14.08 -3.02 8.62
N LEU A 54 -14.58 -3.92 7.77
CA LEU A 54 -15.95 -4.43 7.91
C LEU A 54 -16.13 -5.16 9.25
N THR A 55 -15.23 -6.06 9.64
CA THR A 55 -15.33 -6.73 10.95
C THR A 55 -15.26 -5.75 12.12
N GLY A 56 -14.48 -4.67 12.02
CA GLY A 56 -14.45 -3.63 13.04
C GLY A 56 -15.81 -2.94 13.20
N ILE A 57 -16.51 -2.67 12.09
CA ILE A 57 -17.85 -2.06 12.12
C ILE A 57 -18.85 -3.07 12.69
N TYR A 58 -18.87 -4.30 12.15
CA TYR A 58 -19.85 -5.32 12.51
C TYR A 58 -19.73 -5.78 13.96
N PHE A 59 -18.52 -5.81 14.51
CA PHE A 59 -18.25 -6.28 15.88
C PHE A 59 -17.89 -5.16 16.86
N GLY A 60 -17.96 -3.89 16.46
CA GLY A 60 -17.67 -2.74 17.33
C GLY A 60 -16.24 -2.70 17.85
N LYS A 61 -15.25 -3.10 17.04
CA LYS A 61 -13.83 -3.22 17.42
C LYS A 61 -12.96 -2.05 16.90
N PHE A 62 -13.46 -0.82 17.04
CA PHE A 62 -12.67 0.39 16.83
C PHE A 62 -12.47 1.14 18.14
#